data_AF-A0A151BR64-F1
#
_entry.id   AF-A0A151BR64-F1
#
_cell.length_a   1.000
_cell.length_b   1.000
_cell.length_c   1.000
_cell.angle_alpha   90.00
_cell.angle_beta   90.00
_cell.angle_gamma   90.00
#
_symmetry.space_group_name_H-M   'P 1'
#
loop_
_entity.id
_entity.type
_entity.pdbx_description
1 polymer ?
#
loop_
_entity_poly.entity_id
_entity_poly.type
_entity_poly.pdbx_seq_one_letter_code
_entity_poly.pdbx_strand_id
1 'polypeptide(L)' 'MEESATKEFKEALYKAGADLIGIANIERFDELPLNKHPKSIFPETRSVVVLGRRITRGT' A
#
# COMPACT_ATOMS: atom_id res chain seq x y z
N MET A 1 -15.64 -13.58 6.93
CA MET A 1 -16.12 -13.29 5.56
C MET A 1 -15.31 -12.16 4.90
N GLU A 2 -14.01 -12.03 5.19
CA GLU A 2 -13.18 -10.87 4.78
C GLU A 2 -12.13 -11.22 3.72
N GLU A 3 -12.06 -12.49 3.34
CA GLU A 3 -11.00 -13.05 2.50
C GLU A 3 -11.22 -12.77 1.00
N SER A 4 -12.46 -12.61 0.53
CA SER A 4 -12.77 -12.45 -0.92
C SER A 4 -12.31 -11.10 -1.47
N ALA A 5 -12.71 -9.99 -0.84
CA ALA A 5 -12.42 -8.65 -1.37
C ALA A 5 -10.92 -8.33 -1.35
N THR A 6 -10.23 -8.67 -0.26
CA THR A 6 -8.78 -8.47 -0.14
C THR A 6 -8.01 -9.33 -1.14
N LYS A 7 -8.48 -10.57 -1.40
CA LYS A 7 -7.87 -11.46 -2.38
C LYS A 7 -8.08 -10.96 -3.80
N GLU A 8 -9.31 -10.63 -4.19
CA GLU A 8 -9.65 -10.07 -5.50
C GLU A 8 -8.88 -8.77 -5.77
N PHE A 9 -8.76 -7.90 -4.77
CA PHE A 9 -7.98 -6.67 -4.86
C PHE A 9 -6.49 -6.95 -5.12
N LYS A 10 -5.89 -7.88 -4.36
CA LYS A 10 -4.49 -8.27 -4.57
C LYS A 10 -4.29 -8.88 -5.96
N GLU A 11 -5.19 -9.76 -6.41
CA GLU A 11 -5.12 -10.36 -7.74
C GLU A 11 -5.22 -9.33 -8.86
N ALA A 12 -6.11 -8.33 -8.74
CA ALA A 12 -6.21 -7.24 -9.70
C ALA A 12 -4.92 -6.42 -9.78
N LEU A 13 -4.28 -6.15 -8.64
CA LEU A 13 -3.04 -5.38 -8.58
C LEU A 13 -1.83 -6.17 -9.12
N TYR A 14 -1.75 -7.47 -8.87
CA TYR A 14 -0.74 -8.33 -9.49
C TYR A 14 -0.91 -8.37 -11.01
N LYS A 15 -2.15 -8.43 -11.52
CA LYS A 15 -2.45 -8.31 -12.96
C LYS A 15 -2.09 -6.94 -13.53
N ALA A 16 -2.20 -5.87 -12.75
CA ALA A 16 -1.70 -4.54 -13.12
C ALA A 16 -0.16 -4.42 -13.08
N GLY A 17 0.53 -5.49 -12.69
CA GLY A 17 1.98 -5.63 -12.71
C GLY A 17 2.68 -5.26 -11.40
N ALA A 18 1.96 -5.00 -10.31
CA ALA A 18 2.64 -4.84 -9.02
C ALA A 18 3.44 -6.11 -8.70
N ASP A 19 4.72 -5.97 -8.34
CA ASP A 19 5.56 -7.09 -7.92
C ASP A 19 5.34 -7.41 -6.44
N LEU A 20 4.93 -6.41 -5.66
CA LEU A 20 4.64 -6.54 -4.23
C LEU A 20 3.47 -5.62 -3.85
N ILE A 21 2.56 -6.13 -3.02
CA ILE A 21 1.40 -5.38 -2.52
C ILE A 21 1.33 -5.52 -1.00
N GLY A 22 1.29 -4.39 -0.31
CA GLY A 22 1.10 -4.31 1.14
C GLY A 22 -0.12 -3.47 1.50
N ILE A 23 -0.81 -3.82 2.59
CA ILE A 23 -1.86 -2.99 3.18
C ILE A 23 -1.45 -2.74 4.62
N ALA A 24 -1.29 -1.47 4.98
CA ALA A 24 -0.87 -1.04 6.31
C ALA A 24 -1.98 -0.21 6.96
N ASN A 25 -2.24 -0.44 8.25
CA ASN A 25 -3.07 0.47 9.03
C ASN A 25 -2.32 1.79 9.28
N ILE A 26 -3.04 2.89 9.46
CA ILE A 26 -2.46 4.23 9.49
C ILE A 26 -1.51 4.46 10.66
N GLU A 27 -1.67 3.77 11.78
CA GLU A 27 -0.84 3.91 12.99
C GLU A 27 0.60 3.43 12.75
N ARG A 28 0.83 2.61 11.71
CA ARG A 28 2.20 2.24 11.30
C ARG A 28 3.05 3.42 10.83
N PHE A 29 2.41 4.56 10.55
CA PHE A 29 3.07 5.78 10.08
C PHE A 29 3.22 6.85 11.17
N ASP A 30 2.81 6.57 12.42
CA ASP A 30 2.83 7.55 13.51
C ASP A 30 4.25 8.05 13.87
N GLU A 31 5.28 7.25 13.58
CA GLU A 31 6.69 7.65 13.76
C GLU A 31 7.19 8.62 12.67
N LEU A 32 6.41 8.83 11.60
CA LEU A 32 6.79 9.75 10.55
C LEU A 32 6.55 11.21 10.95
N PRO A 33 7.42 12.13 10.51
CA PRO A 33 7.13 13.57 10.59
C PRO A 33 5.77 13.91 9.96
N LEU A 34 5.06 14.89 10.52
CA LEU A 34 3.72 15.28 10.06
C LEU A 34 3.68 15.53 8.55
N ASN A 35 4.65 16.24 7.97
CA ASN A 35 4.70 16.51 6.53
C ASN A 35 4.90 15.26 5.63
N LYS A 36 5.26 14.12 6.21
CA LYS A 36 5.40 12.82 5.52
C LYS A 36 4.30 11.83 5.93
N HIS A 37 3.48 12.17 6.91
CA HIS A 37 2.40 11.34 7.37
C HIS A 37 1.28 11.30 6.31
N PRO A 38 0.72 10.14 5.95
CA PRO A 38 -0.32 10.04 4.91
C PRO A 38 -1.56 10.92 5.19
N LYS A 39 -1.91 11.11 6.48
CA LYS A 39 -2.97 12.04 6.91
C LYS A 39 -2.77 13.48 6.48
N SER A 40 -1.54 13.92 6.19
CA SER A 40 -1.29 15.27 5.71
C SER A 40 -1.73 15.50 4.27
N ILE A 41 -1.89 14.41 3.49
CA ILE A 41 -2.49 14.45 2.16
C ILE A 41 -4.00 14.21 2.26
N PHE A 42 -4.42 13.24 3.07
CA PHE A 42 -5.82 12.90 3.26
C PHE A 42 -6.13 12.64 4.74
N PRO A 43 -6.70 13.62 5.48
CA PRO A 43 -6.88 13.54 6.93
C PRO A 43 -7.69 12.33 7.43
N GLU A 44 -8.62 11.84 6.62
CA GLU A 44 -9.49 10.69 6.92
C GLU A 44 -8.87 9.33 6.54
N THR A 45 -7.59 9.28 6.19
CA THR A 45 -6.89 8.03 5.82
C THR A 45 -6.98 7.02 6.96
N ARG A 46 -7.56 5.85 6.68
CA ARG A 46 -7.60 4.70 7.61
C ARG A 46 -6.55 3.64 7.29
N SER A 47 -6.27 3.41 6.02
CA SER A 47 -5.28 2.43 5.58
C SER A 47 -4.53 2.92 4.35
N VAL A 48 -3.33 2.40 4.17
CA VAL A 48 -2.44 2.74 3.05
C VAL A 48 -2.15 1.47 2.27
N VAL A 49 -2.42 1.51 0.97
CA VAL A 49 -2.02 0.45 0.03
C VAL A 49 -0.66 0.82 -0.55
N VAL A 50 0.31 -0.07 -0.38
CA VAL A 50 1.68 0.09 -0.85
C VAL A 50 1.90 -0.82 -2.05
N LEU A 51 2.40 -0.25 -3.14
CA LEU A 51 2.76 -0.97 -4.37
C LEU A 51 4.28 -0.96 -4.53
N GLY A 52 4.88 -2.14 -4.62
CA GLY A 52 6.27 -2.34 -4.98
C GLY A 52 6.40 -2.72 -6.46
N ARG A 53 7.33 -2.09 -7.15
CA ARG A 53 7.75 -2.49 -8.50
C ARG A 53 9.25 -2.74 -8.50
N ARG A 54 9.66 -3.90 -9.00
CA ARG A 54 11.04 -4.29 -9.19
C ARG A 54 11.63 -3.47 -10.33
N ILE A 55 12.67 -2.73 -10.04
CA ILE A 55 13.53 -2.10 -11.05
C ILE A 55 14.66 -3.09 -11.33
N THR A 56 14.70 -3.64 -12.55
CA THR A 56 15.78 -4.54 -12.96
C THR A 56 17.09 -3.76 -13.02
N ARG A 57 18.13 -4.29 -12.39
CA ARG A 57 19.51 -3.81 -12.57
C ARG A 57 20.16 -4.77 -13.55
N GLY A 58 20.66 -4.24 -14.68
CA GLY A 58 21.36 -5.06 -15.68
C GLY A 58 22.57 -5.76 -15.06
N THR A 59 22.94 -6.91 -15.63
CA THR A 59 24.18 -7.63 -15.30
C THR A 59 25.32 -7.17 -16.18
#